data_AF-A0A9P0NX59-F1
#
_entry.id   AF-A0A9P0NX59-F1
#
_cell.length_a   1.000
_cell.length_b   1.000
_cell.length_c   1.000
_cell.angle_alpha   90.00
_cell.angle_beta   90.00
_cell.angle_gamma   90.00
#
_symmetry.space_group_name_H-M   'P 1'
#
loop_
_entity.id
_entity.type
_entity.pdbx_description
1 polymer ?
#
loop_
_entity_poly.entity_id
_entity_poly.type
_entity_poly.pdbx_seq_one_letter_code
_entity_poly.pdbx_strand_id
1 'polypeptide(L)'
;MRHLVVTLVACFGACFCHNEGLKITLPQGVLQGHTKVTKEGNEFLAFEGIPYAEPPVGEQRFQEAKPPKPWKGIWQAKTLYKCIQYDHILIPAGQDRVSGDEDCLYVNIYTPDANPPRKYDVLVYIHGGAFVFGNGGMYGPSRILDRPIVYVNFNYRLGPMGFLSTEDDILPGNLGLKDQQMALKWIKENIHHFGGNPDSITIMGTSAGGASVELHYIMPKSKGLFNRGISQSGCSLYSWVLVEKPLEKTKKIAELVGCDTRDNKDMVECLKSKPARQIAYTVGKLQVIYYVYLVRSL
;
A
#
# COMPACT_ATOMS: atom_id res chain seq x y z
N MET A 1 -80.07 -5.81 -19.51
CA MET A 1 -79.12 -6.27 -18.49
C MET A 1 -77.72 -6.24 -19.09
N ARG A 2 -76.90 -5.24 -18.75
CA ARG A 2 -75.52 -5.11 -19.24
C ARG A 2 -74.59 -5.57 -18.12
N HIS A 3 -73.82 -6.62 -18.38
CA HIS A 3 -72.85 -7.16 -17.43
C HIS A 3 -71.58 -6.30 -17.43
N LEU A 4 -71.21 -5.80 -16.25
CA LEU A 4 -69.97 -5.07 -15.99
C LEU A 4 -68.91 -6.10 -15.63
N VAL A 5 -67.90 -6.29 -16.49
CA VAL A 5 -66.74 -7.13 -16.22
C VAL A 5 -65.72 -6.27 -15.48
N VAL A 6 -65.44 -6.61 -14.22
CA VAL A 6 -64.40 -5.97 -13.40
C VAL A 6 -63.11 -6.77 -13.57
N THR A 7 -62.15 -6.21 -14.30
CA THR A 7 -60.82 -6.80 -14.46
C THR A 7 -59.94 -6.41 -13.26
N LEU A 8 -59.66 -7.37 -12.39
CA LEU A 8 -58.69 -7.23 -11.30
C LEU A 8 -57.27 -7.26 -11.86
N VAL A 9 -56.61 -6.10 -11.89
CA VAL A 9 -55.19 -5.99 -12.23
C VAL A 9 -54.38 -6.30 -10.96
N ALA A 10 -53.81 -7.50 -10.89
CA ALA A 10 -52.85 -7.85 -9.85
C ALA A 10 -51.50 -7.19 -10.18
N CYS A 11 -51.15 -6.12 -9.45
CA CYS A 11 -49.80 -5.56 -9.47
C CYS A 11 -48.84 -6.53 -8.76
N PHE A 12 -48.11 -7.33 -9.53
CA PHE A 12 -46.89 -7.98 -9.06
C PHE A 12 -45.82 -6.90 -8.88
N GLY A 13 -45.75 -6.31 -7.69
CA GLY A 13 -44.61 -5.51 -7.28
C GLY A 13 -43.38 -6.40 -7.21
N ALA A 14 -42.54 -6.37 -8.25
CA ALA A 14 -41.19 -6.89 -8.16
C ALA A 14 -40.48 -6.08 -7.06
N CYS A 15 -40.31 -6.68 -5.89
CA CYS A 15 -39.46 -6.15 -4.85
C CYS A 15 -38.03 -6.27 -5.39
N PHE A 16 -37.56 -5.23 -6.08
CA PHE A 16 -36.15 -5.07 -6.33
C PHE A 16 -35.50 -4.92 -4.96
N CYS A 17 -34.95 -6.01 -4.43
CA CYS A 17 -33.91 -5.93 -3.41
C CYS A 17 -32.81 -5.10 -4.04
N HIS A 18 -32.82 -3.80 -3.75
CA HIS A 18 -31.69 -2.94 -4.01
C HIS A 18 -30.56 -3.59 -3.22
N ASN A 19 -29.60 -4.15 -3.95
CA ASN A 19 -28.39 -4.70 -3.38
C ASN A 19 -27.72 -3.53 -2.65
N GLU A 20 -27.96 -3.39 -1.34
CA GLU A 20 -27.24 -2.46 -0.49
C GLU A 20 -25.80 -2.94 -0.54
N GLY A 21 -25.06 -2.46 -1.54
CA GLY A 21 -23.79 -3.07 -1.93
C GLY A 21 -22.86 -3.19 -0.73
N LEU A 22 -22.03 -4.23 -0.74
CA LEU A 22 -21.05 -4.61 0.29
C LEU A 22 -20.41 -3.41 1.00
N LYS A 23 -21.06 -2.94 2.07
CA LYS A 23 -20.66 -1.76 2.83
C LYS A 23 -20.01 -2.17 4.13
N ILE A 24 -18.87 -1.56 4.44
CA ILE A 24 -18.17 -1.71 5.71
C ILE A 24 -18.04 -0.33 6.34
N THR A 25 -18.44 -0.21 7.61
CA THR A 25 -18.29 1.02 8.39
C THR A 25 -17.00 0.94 9.20
N LEU A 26 -16.09 1.88 8.94
CA LEU A 26 -14.88 2.11 9.71
C LEU A 26 -15.01 3.41 10.53
N PRO A 27 -14.13 3.64 11.52
CA PRO A 27 -14.07 4.92 12.24
C PRO A 27 -13.91 6.14 11.32
N GLN A 28 -13.21 5.98 10.19
CA GLN A 28 -12.96 7.04 9.21
C GLN A 28 -14.11 7.27 8.22
N GLY A 29 -15.04 6.33 8.11
CA GLY A 29 -16.18 6.45 7.19
C GLY A 29 -16.65 5.11 6.63
N VAL A 30 -17.60 5.20 5.70
CA VAL A 30 -18.19 4.00 5.06
C VAL A 30 -17.43 3.69 3.77
N LEU A 31 -17.07 2.43 3.60
CA LEU A 31 -16.49 1.85 2.39
C LEU A 31 -17.55 1.05 1.65
N GLN A 32 -17.48 1.03 0.32
CA GLN A 32 -18.22 0.08 -0.52
C GLN A 32 -17.23 -0.74 -1.36
N GLY A 33 -17.24 -2.05 -1.13
CA GLY A 33 -16.46 -3.02 -1.88
C GLY A 33 -17.20 -3.56 -3.11
N HIS A 34 -16.71 -4.68 -3.62
CA HIS A 34 -17.31 -5.43 -4.72
C HIS A 34 -16.96 -6.92 -4.61
N THR A 35 -17.68 -7.76 -5.33
CA THR A 35 -17.39 -9.21 -5.39
C THR A 35 -16.41 -9.51 -6.51
N LYS A 36 -15.50 -10.46 -6.27
CA LYS A 36 -14.63 -11.11 -7.26
C LYS A 36 -14.71 -12.62 -7.09
N VAL A 37 -14.14 -13.35 -8.04
CA VAL A 37 -14.18 -14.83 -8.07
C VAL A 37 -12.76 -15.39 -8.03
N THR A 38 -12.55 -16.44 -7.23
CA THR A 38 -11.28 -17.17 -7.17
C THR A 38 -11.04 -17.96 -8.45
N LYS A 39 -9.87 -18.60 -8.55
CA LYS A 39 -9.55 -19.46 -9.70
C LYS A 39 -10.48 -20.68 -9.78
N GLU A 40 -10.96 -21.19 -8.64
CA GLU A 40 -11.86 -22.35 -8.56
C GLU A 40 -13.35 -21.97 -8.66
N GLY A 41 -13.67 -20.68 -8.78
CA GLY A 41 -15.06 -20.23 -8.94
C GLY A 41 -15.74 -19.76 -7.65
N ASN A 42 -15.02 -19.68 -6.52
CA ASN A 42 -15.58 -19.21 -5.26
C ASN A 42 -15.69 -17.68 -5.25
N GLU A 43 -16.83 -17.13 -4.80
CA GLU A 43 -16.96 -15.69 -4.62
C GLU A 43 -16.21 -15.21 -3.37
N PHE A 44 -15.63 -14.01 -3.45
CA PHE A 44 -15.04 -13.31 -2.31
C PHE A 44 -15.25 -11.80 -2.42
N LEU A 45 -15.16 -11.13 -1.28
CA LEU A 45 -15.32 -9.69 -1.16
C LEU A 45 -13.96 -9.00 -1.35
N ALA A 46 -13.94 -7.97 -2.18
CA ALA A 46 -12.76 -7.15 -2.49
C ALA A 46 -13.00 -5.68 -2.14
N PHE A 47 -12.06 -5.10 -1.41
CA PHE A 47 -12.01 -3.68 -1.06
C PHE A 47 -10.63 -3.16 -1.46
N GLU A 48 -10.56 -2.45 -2.58
CA GLU A 48 -9.30 -2.04 -3.20
C GLU A 48 -9.14 -0.51 -3.11
N GLY A 49 -8.01 -0.06 -2.58
CA GLY A 49 -7.71 1.37 -2.47
C GLY A 49 -8.27 2.03 -1.22
N ILE A 50 -8.18 1.38 -0.05
CA ILE A 50 -8.56 1.99 1.22
C ILE A 50 -7.39 2.81 1.76
N PRO A 51 -7.55 4.11 2.09
CA PRO A 51 -6.45 4.91 2.63
C PRO A 51 -6.10 4.46 4.04
N TYR A 52 -4.85 4.06 4.27
CA TYR A 52 -4.35 3.75 5.62
C TYR A 52 -3.56 4.91 6.23
N ALA A 53 -3.29 5.96 5.45
CA ALA A 53 -2.61 7.18 5.87
C ALA A 53 -3.05 8.39 5.02
N GLU A 54 -2.72 9.60 5.47
CA GLU A 54 -2.85 10.82 4.66
C GLU A 54 -1.92 10.78 3.43
N PRO A 55 -2.32 11.36 2.29
CA PRO A 55 -1.46 11.47 1.11
C PRO A 55 -0.13 12.20 1.43
N PRO A 56 1.04 11.63 1.10
CA PRO A 56 2.35 12.21 1.40
C PRO A 56 2.77 13.25 0.34
N VAL A 57 1.88 14.21 0.06
CA VAL A 57 2.05 15.24 -1.00
C VAL A 57 2.35 16.62 -0.41
N GLY A 58 2.92 17.51 -1.22
CA GLY A 58 3.23 18.89 -0.81
C GLY A 58 4.13 18.92 0.42
N GLU A 59 3.71 19.62 1.47
CA GLU A 59 4.46 19.71 2.74
C GLU A 59 4.64 18.37 3.47
N GLN A 60 3.76 17.40 3.19
CA GLN A 60 3.83 16.05 3.76
C GLN A 60 4.83 15.16 2.99
N ARG A 61 5.34 15.64 1.85
CA ARG A 61 6.44 14.95 1.15
C ARG A 61 7.66 14.91 2.05
N PHE A 62 8.31 13.76 2.09
CA PHE A 62 9.47 13.48 2.94
C PHE A 62 9.20 13.58 4.45
N GLN A 63 7.93 13.52 4.87
CA GLN A 63 7.53 13.45 6.27
C GLN A 63 7.01 12.06 6.63
N GLU A 64 6.99 11.72 7.92
CA GLU A 64 6.30 10.51 8.39
C GLU A 64 4.80 10.58 8.08
N ALA A 65 4.24 9.45 7.65
CA ALA A 65 2.83 9.37 7.30
C ALA A 65 1.94 9.59 8.54
N LYS A 66 0.87 10.37 8.37
CA LYS A 66 -0.13 10.61 9.42
C LYS A 66 -1.34 9.68 9.24
N PRO A 67 -2.07 9.36 10.32
CA PRO A 67 -3.33 8.61 10.24
C PRO A 67 -4.33 9.22 9.25
N PRO A 68 -5.10 8.39 8.53
CA PRO A 68 -6.00 8.88 7.50
C PRO A 68 -7.12 9.70 8.13
N LYS A 69 -7.44 10.84 7.50
CA LYS A 69 -8.58 11.66 7.91
C LYS A 69 -9.90 10.95 7.57
N PRO A 70 -10.96 11.20 8.34
CA PRO A 70 -12.29 10.76 7.95
C PRO A 70 -12.71 11.32 6.59
N TRP A 71 -13.40 10.52 5.78
CA TRP A 71 -13.97 10.94 4.50
C TRP A 71 -15.49 11.12 4.59
N LYS A 72 -16.02 11.99 3.72
CA LYS A 72 -17.47 12.22 3.60
C LYS A 72 -18.06 11.28 2.55
N GLY A 73 -19.27 10.79 2.79
CA GLY A 73 -19.97 9.89 1.89
C GLY A 73 -19.41 8.47 1.91
N ILE A 74 -19.65 7.74 0.82
CA ILE A 74 -19.23 6.34 0.66
C ILE A 74 -17.98 6.30 -0.22
N TRP A 75 -16.89 5.77 0.32
CA TRP A 75 -15.66 5.55 -0.44
C TRP A 75 -15.77 4.30 -1.31
N GLN A 76 -15.56 4.46 -2.61
CA GLN A 76 -15.63 3.35 -3.57
C GLN A 76 -14.30 2.58 -3.59
N ALA A 77 -14.23 1.47 -2.86
CA ALA A 77 -13.03 0.65 -2.74
C ALA A 77 -12.89 -0.33 -3.92
N LYS A 78 -12.63 0.22 -5.12
CA LYS A 78 -12.54 -0.53 -6.39
C LYS A 78 -11.31 -0.17 -7.23
N THR A 79 -10.34 0.52 -6.65
CA THR A 79 -9.18 1.06 -7.39
C THR A 79 -7.88 0.56 -6.78
N LEU A 80 -7.04 -0.06 -7.60
CA LEU A 80 -5.67 -0.38 -7.22
C LEU A 80 -4.76 0.81 -7.52
N TYR A 81 -4.06 1.29 -6.51
CA TYR A 81 -3.13 2.41 -6.61
C TYR A 81 -1.69 1.93 -6.79
N LYS A 82 -0.82 2.82 -7.28
CA LYS A 82 0.61 2.56 -7.47
C LYS A 82 1.40 3.81 -7.06
N CYS A 83 2.40 3.64 -6.20
CA CYS A 83 3.31 4.73 -5.84
C CYS A 83 4.18 5.16 -7.02
N ILE A 84 4.51 6.44 -7.08
CA ILE A 84 5.43 6.99 -8.08
C ILE A 84 6.76 6.24 -8.01
N GLN A 85 7.22 5.74 -9.16
CA GLN A 85 8.37 4.85 -9.23
C GLN A 85 9.01 4.86 -10.61
N TYR A 86 10.28 4.45 -10.66
CA TYR A 86 11.00 4.14 -11.90
C TYR A 86 11.17 2.62 -12.02
N ASP A 87 10.47 2.03 -12.97
CA ASP A 87 10.48 0.58 -13.20
C ASP A 87 11.42 0.24 -14.36
N HIS A 88 12.58 -0.32 -14.04
CA HIS A 88 13.61 -0.67 -15.01
C HIS A 88 13.58 -2.15 -15.42
N ILE A 89 12.77 -2.96 -14.73
CA ILE A 89 12.70 -4.42 -14.91
C ILE A 89 11.47 -4.79 -15.71
N LEU A 90 10.29 -4.30 -15.33
CA LEU A 90 9.03 -4.68 -15.95
C LEU A 90 8.71 -3.83 -17.18
N ILE A 91 9.30 -2.64 -17.29
CA ILE A 91 9.11 -1.74 -18.44
C ILE A 91 10.32 -1.81 -19.39
N PRO A 92 10.12 -2.22 -20.66
CA PRO A 92 11.18 -2.32 -21.66
C PRO A 92 11.99 -1.03 -21.86
N ALA A 93 13.23 -1.18 -22.33
CA ALA A 93 14.05 -0.03 -22.69
C ALA A 93 13.41 0.74 -23.86
N GLY A 94 13.54 2.07 -23.84
CA GLY A 94 12.94 2.95 -24.85
C GLY A 94 11.49 3.36 -24.58
N GLN A 95 10.85 2.81 -23.55
CA GLN A 95 9.55 3.28 -23.07
C GLN A 95 9.69 4.20 -21.85
N ASP A 96 8.62 4.90 -21.54
CA ASP A 96 8.51 5.68 -20.31
C ASP A 96 8.46 4.75 -19.10
N ARG A 97 9.54 4.77 -18.32
CA ARG A 97 9.72 3.92 -17.14
C ARG A 97 9.18 4.51 -15.85
N VAL A 98 8.67 5.74 -15.86
CA VAL A 98 8.11 6.38 -14.67
C VAL A 98 6.58 6.26 -14.66
N SER A 99 6.02 5.71 -13.59
CA SER A 99 4.57 5.51 -13.42
C SER A 99 4.15 5.66 -11.96
N GLY A 100 2.83 5.78 -11.72
CA GLY A 100 2.26 5.92 -10.39
C GLY A 100 2.11 7.39 -9.94
N ASP A 101 1.67 7.56 -8.70
CA ASP A 101 1.40 8.86 -8.07
C ASP A 101 2.01 8.92 -6.66
N GLU A 102 2.20 10.12 -6.10
CA GLU A 102 2.60 10.29 -4.70
C GLU A 102 1.47 9.94 -3.74
N ASP A 103 0.22 10.22 -4.11
CA ASP A 103 -0.95 9.77 -3.36
C ASP A 103 -1.14 8.26 -3.60
N CYS A 104 -0.49 7.46 -2.74
CA CYS A 104 -0.40 6.02 -2.95
C CYS A 104 -0.48 5.15 -1.70
N LEU A 105 -0.68 5.73 -0.50
CA LEU A 105 -0.68 5.00 0.78
C LEU A 105 -2.03 4.31 1.04
N TYR A 106 -2.27 3.26 0.24
CA TYR A 106 -3.51 2.49 0.23
C TYR A 106 -3.28 1.00 0.54
N VAL A 107 -4.28 0.39 1.16
CA VAL A 107 -4.39 -1.04 1.44
C VAL A 107 -5.56 -1.65 0.66
N ASN A 108 -5.39 -2.89 0.26
CA ASN A 108 -6.43 -3.70 -0.38
C ASN A 108 -6.72 -4.91 0.51
N ILE A 109 -8.00 -5.16 0.77
CA ILE A 109 -8.46 -6.27 1.62
C ILE A 109 -9.34 -7.18 0.78
N TYR A 110 -9.08 -8.48 0.90
CA TYR A 110 -9.84 -9.52 0.25
C TYR A 110 -10.24 -10.57 1.28
N THR A 111 -11.53 -10.87 1.37
CA THR A 111 -12.08 -11.77 2.39
C THR A 111 -13.21 -12.63 1.82
N PRO A 112 -13.31 -13.92 2.18
CA PRO A 112 -14.45 -14.75 1.80
C PRO A 112 -15.78 -14.22 2.36
N ASP A 113 -15.76 -13.72 3.59
CA ASP A 113 -16.93 -13.18 4.31
C ASP A 113 -16.46 -12.11 5.30
N ALA A 114 -17.16 -10.97 5.35
CA ALA A 114 -16.87 -9.90 6.30
C ALA A 114 -17.41 -10.20 7.72
N ASN A 115 -18.41 -11.07 7.85
CA ASN A 115 -19.01 -11.44 9.12
C ASN A 115 -19.07 -12.96 9.34
N PRO A 116 -17.92 -13.66 9.29
CA PRO A 116 -17.88 -15.10 9.47
C PRO A 116 -18.20 -15.50 10.93
N PRO A 117 -18.75 -16.69 11.17
CA PRO A 117 -18.99 -17.20 12.53
C PRO A 117 -17.73 -17.26 13.39
N ARG A 118 -16.58 -17.51 12.75
CA ARG A 118 -15.25 -17.47 13.36
C ARG A 118 -14.36 -16.56 12.53
N LYS A 119 -13.66 -15.64 13.18
CA LYS A 119 -12.71 -14.74 12.51
C LYS A 119 -11.58 -15.53 11.85
N TYR A 120 -11.24 -15.14 10.62
CA TYR A 120 -10.22 -15.77 9.79
C TYR A 120 -8.80 -15.37 10.19
N ASP A 121 -7.82 -16.24 9.93
CA ASP A 121 -6.42 -15.83 9.96
C ASP A 121 -6.14 -14.77 8.88
N VAL A 122 -5.23 -13.84 9.17
CA VAL A 122 -4.91 -12.72 8.28
C VAL A 122 -3.51 -12.92 7.69
N LEU A 123 -3.42 -12.92 6.37
CA LEU A 123 -2.15 -12.92 5.64
C LEU A 123 -1.95 -11.54 5.01
N VAL A 124 -0.92 -10.84 5.44
CA VAL A 124 -0.54 -9.51 4.93
C VAL A 124 0.70 -9.65 4.05
N TYR A 125 0.59 -9.27 2.78
CA TYR A 125 1.66 -9.36 1.80
C TYR A 125 2.34 -8.00 1.56
N ILE A 126 3.66 -7.96 1.76
CA ILE A 126 4.54 -6.83 1.46
C ILE A 126 5.24 -7.10 0.14
N HIS A 127 4.98 -6.26 -0.88
CA HIS A 127 5.54 -6.48 -2.21
C HIS A 127 7.05 -6.20 -2.27
N GLY A 128 7.73 -6.92 -3.17
CA GLY A 128 9.14 -6.69 -3.51
C GLY A 128 9.35 -5.57 -4.52
N GLY A 129 10.49 -5.58 -5.22
CA GLY A 129 10.85 -4.58 -6.23
C GLY A 129 11.98 -3.64 -5.81
N ALA A 130 12.98 -4.17 -5.10
CA ALA A 130 14.19 -3.47 -4.67
C ALA A 130 13.95 -2.16 -3.89
N PHE A 131 12.79 -2.00 -3.27
CA PHE A 131 12.31 -0.75 -2.66
C PHE A 131 12.14 0.42 -3.64
N VAL A 132 12.22 0.17 -4.95
CA VAL A 132 12.23 1.21 -6.01
C VAL A 132 10.99 1.13 -6.89
N PHE A 133 10.44 -0.06 -7.10
CA PHE A 133 9.27 -0.31 -7.93
C PHE A 133 8.38 -1.40 -7.30
N GLY A 134 7.23 -1.64 -7.90
CA GLY A 134 6.22 -2.60 -7.44
C GLY A 134 4.95 -1.93 -6.89
N ASN A 135 3.96 -2.75 -6.57
CA ASN A 135 2.71 -2.32 -5.92
C ASN A 135 2.01 -3.51 -5.25
N GLY A 136 1.11 -3.24 -4.31
CA GLY A 136 0.33 -4.26 -3.60
C GLY A 136 -0.52 -5.13 -4.54
N GLY A 137 -1.01 -4.56 -5.65
CA GLY A 137 -1.82 -5.26 -6.66
C GLY A 137 -1.07 -6.29 -7.52
N MET A 138 0.26 -6.40 -7.43
CA MET A 138 1.05 -7.34 -8.25
C MET A 138 0.71 -8.80 -7.99
N TYR A 139 0.36 -9.16 -6.75
CA TYR A 139 0.03 -10.52 -6.35
C TYR A 139 -1.41 -10.58 -5.85
N GLY A 140 -2.30 -10.86 -6.80
CA GLY A 140 -3.74 -10.91 -6.57
C GLY A 140 -4.19 -12.10 -5.70
N PRO A 141 -5.41 -12.01 -5.14
CA PRO A 141 -5.92 -12.95 -4.14
C PRO A 141 -6.42 -14.30 -4.71
N SER A 142 -6.56 -14.42 -6.03
CA SER A 142 -7.44 -15.42 -6.66
C SER A 142 -7.13 -16.88 -6.37
N ARG A 143 -5.88 -17.22 -5.99
CA ARG A 143 -5.49 -18.58 -5.59
C ARG A 143 -5.42 -18.78 -4.09
N ILE A 144 -5.11 -17.72 -3.33
CA ILE A 144 -4.91 -17.85 -1.88
C ILE A 144 -6.26 -17.88 -1.15
N LEU A 145 -7.29 -17.26 -1.75
CA LEU A 145 -8.66 -17.23 -1.21
C LEU A 145 -9.50 -18.47 -1.52
N ASP A 146 -8.93 -19.49 -2.15
CA ASP A 146 -9.50 -20.85 -2.08
C ASP A 146 -9.35 -21.44 -0.65
N ARG A 147 -8.69 -20.70 0.26
CA ARG A 147 -8.60 -20.98 1.70
C ARG A 147 -9.38 -19.92 2.50
N PRO A 148 -9.94 -20.28 3.67
CA PRO A 148 -10.70 -19.36 4.51
C PRO A 148 -9.78 -18.42 5.31
N ILE A 149 -9.14 -17.48 4.61
CA ILE A 149 -8.25 -16.46 5.19
C ILE A 149 -8.64 -15.07 4.71
N VAL A 150 -8.28 -14.03 5.46
CA VAL A 150 -8.25 -12.67 4.92
C VAL A 150 -6.88 -12.41 4.30
N TYR A 151 -6.86 -12.03 3.03
CA TYR A 151 -5.65 -11.62 2.35
C TYR A 151 -5.60 -10.10 2.22
N VAL A 152 -4.48 -9.52 2.61
CA VAL A 152 -4.25 -8.07 2.60
C VAL A 152 -2.97 -7.79 1.84
N ASN A 153 -2.99 -6.80 0.95
CA ASN A 153 -1.76 -6.25 0.38
C ASN A 153 -1.86 -4.72 0.38
N PHE A 154 -0.72 -4.02 0.32
CA PHE A 154 -0.70 -2.57 0.43
C PHE A 154 0.50 -1.99 -0.30
N ASN A 155 0.47 -0.67 -0.48
CA ASN A 155 1.56 0.11 -1.05
C ASN A 155 2.32 0.86 0.03
N TYR A 156 3.60 1.12 -0.19
CA TYR A 156 4.44 1.99 0.64
C TYR A 156 5.32 2.86 -0.27
N ARG A 157 5.81 4.02 0.19
CA ARG A 157 6.63 4.90 -0.66
C ARG A 157 7.90 4.19 -1.13
N LEU A 158 8.27 4.44 -2.39
CA LEU A 158 9.35 3.76 -3.10
C LEU A 158 10.44 4.75 -3.53
N GLY A 159 11.63 4.21 -3.80
CA GLY A 159 12.79 4.92 -4.31
C GLY A 159 13.09 6.17 -3.49
N PRO A 160 13.45 7.30 -4.13
CA PRO A 160 13.73 8.53 -3.42
C PRO A 160 12.57 9.02 -2.53
N MET A 161 11.31 8.75 -2.91
CA MET A 161 10.15 9.22 -2.14
C MET A 161 10.03 8.54 -0.78
N GLY A 162 10.48 7.29 -0.67
CA GLY A 162 10.42 6.53 0.58
C GLY A 162 11.72 6.53 1.38
N PHE A 163 12.85 6.90 0.77
CA PHE A 163 14.14 6.44 1.27
C PHE A 163 15.32 7.41 1.11
N LEU A 164 15.08 8.64 0.64
CA LEU A 164 16.10 9.69 0.79
C LEU A 164 16.43 9.91 2.27
N SER A 165 17.67 10.31 2.52
CA SER A 165 18.12 10.71 3.86
C SER A 165 19.28 11.67 3.81
N THR A 166 19.27 12.61 4.73
CA THR A 166 20.33 13.59 4.97
C THR A 166 21.24 13.20 6.14
N GLU A 167 20.98 12.05 6.79
CA GLU A 167 21.70 11.58 7.99
C GLU A 167 21.63 12.57 9.18
N ASP A 168 20.58 13.39 9.20
CA ASP A 168 20.23 14.30 10.28
C ASP A 168 18.71 14.27 10.52
N ASP A 169 18.23 15.13 11.42
CA ASP A 169 16.81 15.18 11.80
C ASP A 169 15.91 15.83 10.74
N ILE A 170 16.46 16.43 9.68
CA ILE A 170 15.69 17.09 8.61
C ILE A 170 15.01 16.03 7.73
N LEU A 171 15.78 15.03 7.33
CA LEU A 171 15.29 13.88 6.57
C LEU A 171 16.02 12.61 7.05
N PRO A 172 15.56 11.98 8.14
CA PRO A 172 16.24 10.81 8.71
C PRO A 172 16.14 9.58 7.79
N GLY A 173 15.12 9.52 6.93
CA GLY A 173 14.90 8.44 5.97
C GLY A 173 13.98 7.32 6.47
N ASN A 174 14.03 6.18 5.78
CA ASN A 174 13.21 4.98 6.02
C ASN A 174 11.69 5.24 6.04
N LEU A 175 11.22 6.25 5.32
CA LEU A 175 9.80 6.61 5.25
C LEU A 175 8.97 5.47 4.67
N GLY A 176 9.47 4.73 3.68
CA GLY A 176 8.79 3.54 3.15
C GLY A 176 8.59 2.42 4.19
N LEU A 177 9.54 2.20 5.10
CA LEU A 177 9.36 1.24 6.20
C LEU A 177 8.41 1.75 7.28
N LYS A 178 8.43 3.06 7.54
CA LYS A 178 7.46 3.70 8.44
C LYS A 178 6.04 3.64 7.87
N ASP A 179 5.90 3.74 6.55
CA ASP A 179 4.61 3.53 5.87
C ASP A 179 4.13 2.09 6.02
N GLN A 180 5.01 1.09 5.88
CA GLN A 180 4.66 -0.31 6.13
C GLN A 180 4.23 -0.52 7.59
N GLN A 181 4.93 0.08 8.55
CA GLN A 181 4.53 0.04 9.96
C GLN A 181 3.16 0.68 10.18
N MET A 182 2.88 1.82 9.54
CA MET A 182 1.59 2.51 9.61
C MET A 182 0.47 1.64 9.02
N ALA A 183 0.71 0.98 7.89
CA ALA A 183 -0.23 0.03 7.29
C ALA A 183 -0.49 -1.16 8.22
N LEU A 184 0.54 -1.77 8.81
CA LEU A 184 0.39 -2.87 9.77
C LEU A 184 -0.41 -2.47 11.01
N LYS A 185 -0.18 -1.26 11.53
CA LYS A 185 -0.97 -0.70 12.63
C LYS A 185 -2.44 -0.53 12.23
N TRP A 186 -2.70 0.08 11.08
CA TRP A 186 -4.05 0.26 10.57
C TRP A 186 -4.75 -1.09 10.36
N ILE A 187 -4.05 -2.10 9.81
CA ILE A 187 -4.58 -3.45 9.63
C ILE A 187 -4.94 -4.07 10.99
N LYS A 188 -4.02 -4.05 11.97
CA LYS A 188 -4.27 -4.57 13.32
C LYS A 188 -5.51 -3.95 13.96
N GLU A 189 -5.72 -2.65 13.77
CA GLU A 189 -6.85 -1.90 14.34
C GLU A 189 -8.17 -2.18 13.61
N ASN A 190 -8.17 -2.46 12.29
CA ASN A 190 -9.39 -2.46 11.48
C ASN A 190 -9.79 -3.82 10.89
N ILE A 191 -8.89 -4.82 10.85
CA ILE A 191 -9.13 -6.06 10.08
C ILE A 191 -10.33 -6.87 10.58
N HIS A 192 -10.72 -6.68 11.83
CA HIS A 192 -11.89 -7.32 12.44
C HIS A 192 -13.22 -6.92 11.77
N HIS A 193 -13.30 -5.73 11.16
CA HIS A 193 -14.45 -5.29 10.36
C HIS A 193 -14.60 -6.09 9.06
N PHE A 194 -13.53 -6.75 8.60
CA PHE A 194 -13.48 -7.52 7.36
C PHE A 194 -13.45 -9.04 7.61
N GLY A 195 -13.87 -9.46 8.82
CA GLY A 195 -13.89 -10.87 9.20
C GLY A 195 -12.54 -11.45 9.65
N GLY A 196 -11.47 -10.66 9.65
CA GLY A 196 -10.15 -11.11 10.08
C GLY A 196 -9.94 -11.10 11.59
N ASN A 197 -9.07 -11.96 12.08
CA ASN A 197 -8.65 -12.02 13.47
C ASN A 197 -7.42 -11.11 13.68
N PRO A 198 -7.54 -9.98 14.42
CA PRO A 198 -6.39 -9.10 14.65
C PRO A 198 -5.27 -9.79 15.43
N ASP A 199 -5.56 -10.86 16.18
CA ASP A 199 -4.56 -11.61 16.98
C ASP A 199 -3.95 -12.81 16.24
N SER A 200 -4.24 -12.96 14.94
CA SER A 200 -3.62 -13.96 14.09
C SER A 200 -3.22 -13.36 12.73
N ILE A 201 -2.26 -12.44 12.78
CA ILE A 201 -1.69 -11.77 11.61
C ILE A 201 -0.34 -12.42 11.26
N THR A 202 -0.21 -12.83 10.01
CA THR A 202 1.05 -13.29 9.40
C THR A 202 1.48 -12.27 8.35
N ILE A 203 2.67 -11.69 8.49
CA ILE A 203 3.27 -10.90 7.42
C ILE A 203 4.10 -11.80 6.50
N MET A 204 4.04 -11.55 5.20
CA MET A 204 4.74 -12.31 4.17
C MET A 204 5.29 -11.38 3.12
N GLY A 205 6.43 -11.71 2.53
CA GLY A 205 6.97 -10.91 1.44
C GLY A 205 8.09 -11.62 0.69
N THR A 206 8.34 -11.16 -0.54
CA THR A 206 9.38 -11.70 -1.41
C THR A 206 10.40 -10.63 -1.80
N SER A 207 11.69 -10.97 -1.90
CA SER A 207 12.77 -10.01 -2.24
C SER A 207 12.78 -8.84 -1.25
N ALA A 208 12.68 -7.57 -1.70
CA ALA A 208 12.58 -6.40 -0.82
C ALA A 208 11.42 -6.51 0.20
N GLY A 209 10.32 -7.18 -0.16
CA GLY A 209 9.23 -7.48 0.76
C GLY A 209 9.63 -8.52 1.81
N GLY A 210 10.47 -9.49 1.46
CA GLY A 210 11.03 -10.45 2.42
C GLY A 210 12.00 -9.77 3.39
N ALA A 211 12.89 -8.92 2.86
CA ALA A 211 13.73 -8.07 3.71
C ALA A 211 12.88 -7.20 4.65
N SER A 212 11.78 -6.62 4.17
CA SER A 212 10.82 -5.85 4.98
C SER A 212 10.20 -6.69 6.11
N VAL A 213 9.84 -7.96 5.85
CA VAL A 213 9.33 -8.87 6.88
C VAL A 213 10.34 -9.06 8.01
N GLU A 214 11.60 -9.31 7.67
CA GLU A 214 12.65 -9.48 8.69
C GLU A 214 12.95 -8.16 9.44
N LEU A 215 12.99 -7.04 8.73
CA LEU A 215 13.16 -5.71 9.33
C LEU A 215 12.05 -5.44 10.35
N HIS A 216 10.80 -5.71 10.03
CA HIS A 216 9.70 -5.59 10.98
C HIS A 216 9.79 -6.56 12.16
N TYR A 217 10.46 -7.70 12.00
CA TYR A 217 10.71 -8.64 13.09
C TYR A 217 11.67 -8.08 14.15
N ILE A 218 12.65 -7.28 13.71
CA ILE A 218 13.67 -6.70 14.59
C ILE A 218 13.34 -5.27 15.06
N MET A 219 12.45 -4.56 14.37
CA MET A 219 12.05 -3.19 14.74
C MET A 219 11.19 -3.17 16.02
N PRO A 220 11.61 -2.51 17.11
CA PRO A 220 10.83 -2.43 18.35
C PRO A 220 9.44 -1.83 18.15
N LYS A 221 9.34 -0.87 17.22
CA LYS A 221 8.11 -0.16 16.84
C LYS A 221 7.07 -1.06 16.14
N SER A 222 7.46 -2.24 15.66
CA SER A 222 6.56 -3.22 15.04
C SER A 222 6.05 -4.29 16.01
N LYS A 223 6.52 -4.29 17.26
CA LYS A 223 6.13 -5.27 18.29
C LYS A 223 4.61 -5.25 18.51
N GLY A 224 4.00 -6.43 18.43
CA GLY A 224 2.57 -6.62 18.66
C GLY A 224 1.66 -6.34 17.45
N LEU A 225 2.21 -5.89 16.32
CA LEU A 225 1.43 -5.64 15.10
C LEU A 225 1.13 -6.92 14.30
N PHE A 226 1.93 -7.97 14.49
CA PHE A 226 1.75 -9.28 13.84
C PHE A 226 2.26 -10.41 14.73
N ASN A 227 1.92 -11.65 14.39
CA ASN A 227 2.22 -12.84 15.17
C ASN A 227 3.27 -13.74 14.49
N ARG A 228 3.32 -13.74 13.16
CA ARG A 228 4.15 -14.65 12.34
C ARG A 228 4.73 -13.91 11.14
N GLY A 229 5.88 -14.37 10.65
CA GLY A 229 6.56 -13.79 9.49
C GLY A 229 7.03 -14.87 8.53
N ILE A 230 6.88 -14.63 7.22
CA ILE A 230 7.42 -15.48 6.14
C ILE A 230 8.27 -14.61 5.22
N SER A 231 9.58 -14.74 5.33
CA SER A 231 10.51 -14.05 4.43
C SER A 231 10.96 -14.96 3.29
N GLN A 232 10.66 -14.57 2.05
CA GLN A 232 11.01 -15.35 0.85
C GLN A 232 12.10 -14.63 0.06
N SER A 233 13.28 -15.23 -0.07
CA SER A 233 14.38 -14.70 -0.89
C SER A 233 14.73 -13.23 -0.59
N GLY A 234 14.66 -12.84 0.68
CA GLY A 234 14.99 -11.50 1.19
C GLY A 234 15.41 -11.58 2.64
N CYS A 235 16.42 -10.83 3.05
CA CYS A 235 16.81 -10.75 4.45
C CYS A 235 17.45 -9.39 4.76
N SER A 236 17.44 -8.98 6.03
CA SER A 236 17.97 -7.69 6.49
C SER A 236 19.47 -7.51 6.23
N LEU A 237 20.20 -8.63 6.13
CA LEU A 237 21.65 -8.69 5.97
C LEU A 237 22.13 -8.60 4.52
N TYR A 238 21.22 -8.63 3.54
CA TYR A 238 21.65 -8.47 2.15
C TYR A 238 22.20 -7.06 1.91
N SER A 239 23.33 -6.99 1.20
CA SER A 239 23.98 -5.71 0.85
C SER A 239 23.07 -4.78 0.06
N TRP A 240 22.08 -5.35 -0.65
CA TRP A 240 21.09 -4.57 -1.39
C TRP A 240 19.91 -4.08 -0.56
N VAL A 241 19.91 -4.29 0.76
CA VAL A 241 18.92 -3.73 1.68
C VAL A 241 19.45 -2.41 2.27
N LEU A 242 20.69 -2.38 2.75
CA LEU A 242 21.29 -1.22 3.44
C LEU A 242 21.98 -0.24 2.50
N VAL A 243 21.66 1.05 2.63
CA VAL A 243 22.31 2.17 1.92
C VAL A 243 23.67 2.43 2.53
N GLU A 244 24.68 2.42 1.68
CA GLU A 244 25.92 3.13 1.95
C GLU A 244 25.84 4.57 1.47
N LYS A 245 26.28 5.50 2.34
CA LYS A 245 26.41 6.94 2.08
C LYS A 245 25.11 7.61 1.62
N PRO A 246 24.01 7.51 2.39
CA PRO A 246 22.71 8.04 1.97
C PRO A 246 22.73 9.56 1.71
N LEU A 247 23.46 10.37 2.48
CA LEU A 247 23.57 11.80 2.21
C LEU A 247 24.19 12.09 0.84
N GLU A 248 25.29 11.42 0.47
CA GLU A 248 25.92 11.59 -0.86
C GLU A 248 24.94 11.25 -1.99
N LYS A 249 24.13 10.20 -1.81
CA LYS A 249 23.12 9.77 -2.77
C LYS A 249 21.97 10.78 -2.89
N THR A 250 21.52 11.33 -1.77
CA THR A 250 20.53 12.40 -1.72
C THR A 250 21.02 13.65 -2.45
N LYS A 251 22.28 14.07 -2.20
CA LYS A 251 22.89 15.21 -2.90
C LYS A 251 22.94 15.02 -4.42
N LYS A 252 23.32 13.83 -4.89
CA LYS A 252 23.30 13.51 -6.33
C LYS A 252 21.90 13.61 -6.95
N ILE A 253 20.87 13.13 -6.24
CA ILE A 253 19.48 13.25 -6.70
C ILE A 253 19.06 14.73 -6.74
N ALA A 254 19.40 15.50 -5.71
CA ALA A 254 19.14 16.94 -5.63
C ALA A 254 19.80 17.71 -6.77
N GLU A 255 21.07 17.45 -7.07
CA GLU A 255 21.81 18.06 -8.19
C GLU A 255 21.14 17.75 -9.54
N LEU A 256 20.71 16.49 -9.76
CA LEU A 256 20.05 16.06 -10.99
C LEU A 256 18.71 16.76 -11.26
N VAL A 257 18.06 17.30 -10.23
CA VAL A 257 16.82 18.08 -10.34
C VAL A 257 17.05 19.59 -10.12
N GLY A 258 18.30 20.03 -10.04
CA GLY A 258 18.68 21.43 -9.90
C GLY A 258 18.33 22.01 -8.53
N CYS A 259 18.68 21.29 -7.46
CA CYS A 259 18.67 21.77 -6.09
C CYS A 259 20.08 21.97 -5.56
N ASP A 260 20.28 23.04 -4.78
CA ASP A 260 21.52 23.29 -4.06
C ASP A 260 21.72 22.25 -2.95
N THR A 261 22.97 21.85 -2.70
CA THR A 261 23.36 20.76 -1.80
C THR A 261 24.31 21.22 -0.68
N ARG A 262 24.54 22.54 -0.57
CA ARG A 262 25.37 23.15 0.47
C ARG A 262 24.75 23.07 1.86
N ASP A 263 23.43 23.27 1.95
CA ASP A 263 22.66 23.18 3.19
C ASP A 263 21.56 22.11 3.05
N ASN A 264 21.41 21.25 4.06
CA ASN A 264 20.48 20.12 4.01
C ASN A 264 19.02 20.56 4.07
N LYS A 265 18.71 21.62 4.81
CA LYS A 265 17.33 22.13 4.93
C LYS A 265 16.88 22.73 3.61
N ASP A 266 17.69 23.62 3.04
CA ASP A 266 17.40 24.25 1.75
C ASP A 266 17.34 23.21 0.61
N MET A 267 18.20 22.19 0.66
CA MET A 267 18.16 21.06 -0.28
C MET A 267 16.83 20.30 -0.20
N VAL A 268 16.37 19.94 1.00
CA VAL A 268 15.11 19.20 1.20
C VAL A 268 13.89 20.05 0.81
N GLU A 269 13.87 21.33 1.17
CA GLU A 269 12.80 22.26 0.75
C GLU A 269 12.78 22.44 -0.77
N CYS A 270 13.94 22.54 -1.42
CA CYS A 270 14.01 22.53 -2.86
C CYS A 270 13.48 21.22 -3.46
N LEU A 271 13.84 20.06 -2.91
CA LEU A 271 13.33 18.75 -3.38
C LEU A 271 11.80 18.65 -3.25
N LYS A 272 11.20 19.20 -2.18
CA LYS A 272 9.73 19.28 -2.05
C LYS A 272 9.07 20.07 -3.18
N SER A 273 9.73 21.12 -3.69
CA SER A 273 9.21 21.94 -4.78
C SER A 273 9.23 21.26 -6.16
N LYS A 274 10.04 20.22 -6.35
CA LYS A 274 10.22 19.59 -7.66
C LYS A 274 9.04 18.67 -8.02
N PRO A 275 8.71 18.49 -9.31
CA PRO A 275 7.76 17.46 -9.72
C PRO A 275 8.24 16.06 -9.29
N ALA A 276 7.37 15.28 -8.65
CA ALA A 276 7.69 13.94 -8.16
C ALA A 276 8.27 13.03 -9.25
N ARG A 277 7.69 13.15 -10.45
CA ARG A 277 8.11 12.45 -11.65
C ARG A 277 9.57 12.73 -12.03
N GLN A 278 10.06 13.95 -11.87
CA GLN A 278 11.47 14.30 -12.16
C GLN A 278 12.40 13.61 -11.17
N ILE A 279 12.05 13.61 -9.88
CA ILE A 279 12.81 12.92 -8.84
C ILE A 279 12.83 11.41 -9.11
N ALA A 280 11.68 10.78 -9.37
CA ALA A 280 11.61 9.36 -9.68
C ALA A 280 12.46 9.00 -10.92
N TYR A 281 12.44 9.85 -11.95
CA TYR A 281 13.23 9.65 -13.17
C TYR A 281 14.75 9.62 -12.91
N THR A 282 15.26 10.30 -11.87
CA THR A 282 16.69 10.30 -11.54
C THR A 282 17.24 8.91 -11.24
N VAL A 283 16.39 7.99 -10.74
CA VAL A 283 16.78 6.60 -10.45
C VAL A 283 17.37 5.91 -11.68
N GLY A 284 16.82 6.17 -12.87
CA GLY A 284 17.33 5.62 -14.12
C GLY A 284 18.72 6.14 -14.52
N LYS A 285 19.09 7.34 -14.07
CA LYS A 285 20.39 7.96 -14.37
C LYS A 285 21.51 7.49 -13.44
N LEU A 286 21.16 6.97 -12.27
CA LEU A 286 22.11 6.67 -11.21
C LEU A 286 22.68 5.24 -11.26
N GLN A 287 22.41 4.49 -12.34
CA GLN A 287 22.73 3.06 -12.53
C GLN A 287 22.27 2.19 -11.33
N VAL A 288 21.18 1.47 -11.56
CA VAL A 288 20.34 0.79 -10.55
C VAL A 288 21.08 -0.22 -9.65
N ILE A 289 22.33 -0.56 -9.94
CA ILE A 289 23.14 -1.49 -9.15
C ILE A 289 23.79 -0.81 -7.92
N TYR A 290 23.93 0.52 -7.89
CA TYR A 290 24.63 1.23 -6.79
C TYR A 290 23.72 1.86 -5.73
N TYR A 291 22.40 1.91 -5.96
CA TYR A 291 21.45 2.63 -5.10
C TYR A 291 20.46 1.67 -4.45
N VAL A 292 20.89 1.22 -3.29
CA VAL A 292 20.12 0.49 -2.29
C VAL A 292 19.72 1.50 -1.22
N TYR A 293 18.51 1.36 -0.64
CA TYR A 293 17.70 2.44 -0.07
C TYR A 293 17.37 2.40 1.46
N LEU A 294 17.83 1.46 2.31
CA LEU A 294 17.71 1.68 3.79
C LEU A 294 18.81 2.50 4.47
N VAL A 295 18.43 3.48 5.27
CA VAL A 295 19.37 4.17 6.18
C VAL A 295 19.48 3.39 7.50
N ARG A 296 20.68 3.34 8.11
CA ARG A 296 20.98 2.48 9.28
C ARG A 296 20.19 2.78 10.56
N SER A 297 19.40 3.85 10.63
CA SER A 297 18.58 4.18 11.80
C SER A 297 17.28 3.38 11.80
N LEU A 298 17.29 2.20 12.44
CA LEU A 298 16.10 1.43 12.83
C LEU A 298 15.63 1.83 14.23
#